data_AF-A0A6B3H505-F1
#
_entry.id   AF-A0A6B3H505-F1
#
_cell.length_a   1.000
_cell.length_b   1.000
_cell.length_c   1.000
_cell.angle_alpha   90.00
_cell.angle_beta   90.00
_cell.angle_gamma   90.00
#
_symmetry.space_group_name_H-M   'P 1'
#
loop_
_entity.id
_entity.type
_entity.pdbx_description
1 polymer ?
#
loop_
_entity_poly.entity_id
_entity_poly.type
_entity_poly.pdbx_seq_one_letter_code
_entity_poly.pdbx_strand_id
1 'polypeptide(L)'
;DRVADSTEQDDEHRVTPVDTGDICVNYDKKYFADKKLAPPQTFEDLLKPAYKNLLVTENAATSSPGLGFLLGTVATQGEDGYEAYWKKLKANGVKVVDGWEQAYNEEFSGSAGGKKAKADRPLVVSYASSPPV
;
A
#
# COMPACT_ATOMS: atom_id res chain seq x y z
N ASP A 1 -9.02 -6.93 -29.87
CA ASP A 1 -10.22 -7.13 -29.02
C ASP A 1 -10.24 -8.50 -28.34
N ARG A 2 -9.15 -8.90 -27.67
CA ARG A 2 -9.14 -10.07 -26.80
C ARG A 2 -8.36 -9.73 -25.53
N VAL A 3 -8.85 -10.22 -24.39
CA VAL A 3 -8.13 -10.20 -23.11
C VAL A 3 -6.84 -11.00 -23.30
N ALA A 4 -5.74 -10.57 -22.69
CA ALA A 4 -4.49 -11.31 -22.75
C ALA A 4 -4.59 -12.55 -21.87
N ASP A 5 -4.11 -13.71 -22.34
CA ASP A 5 -4.16 -14.98 -21.61
C ASP A 5 -3.62 -14.87 -20.17
N SER A 6 -2.62 -13.99 -19.95
CA SER A 6 -2.02 -13.77 -18.62
C SER A 6 -2.94 -13.07 -17.61
N THR A 7 -4.04 -12.46 -18.05
CA THR A 7 -4.97 -11.73 -17.18
C THR A 7 -6.33 -12.39 -17.09
N GLU A 8 -6.59 -13.44 -17.89
CA GLU A 8 -7.79 -14.26 -17.77
C GLU A 8 -7.89 -14.87 -16.37
N GLN A 9 -9.01 -14.61 -15.69
CA GLN A 9 -9.22 -15.01 -14.30
C GLN A 9 -9.82 -16.41 -14.17
N ASP A 10 -10.59 -16.85 -15.18
CA ASP A 10 -11.25 -18.15 -15.19
C ASP A 10 -11.62 -18.60 -16.62
N ASP A 11 -11.59 -19.92 -16.86
CA ASP A 11 -11.88 -20.55 -18.16
C ASP A 11 -13.32 -20.32 -18.66
N GLU A 12 -14.24 -19.96 -17.75
CA GLU A 12 -15.64 -19.67 -18.09
C GLU A 12 -15.86 -18.18 -18.47
N HIS A 13 -14.80 -17.36 -18.41
CA HIS A 13 -14.82 -15.92 -18.71
C HIS A 13 -15.93 -15.15 -17.97
N ARG A 14 -16.15 -15.45 -16.68
CA ARG A 14 -17.24 -14.83 -15.90
C ARG A 14 -16.99 -13.37 -15.57
N VAL A 15 -15.73 -12.94 -15.57
CA VAL A 15 -15.32 -11.55 -15.43
C VAL A 15 -14.35 -11.16 -16.54
N THR A 16 -14.50 -9.95 -17.08
CA THR A 16 -13.59 -9.39 -18.09
C THR A 16 -12.62 -8.42 -17.39
N PRO A 17 -11.32 -8.73 -17.32
CA PRO A 17 -10.31 -7.79 -16.84
C PRO A 17 -10.28 -6.54 -17.72
N VAL A 18 -10.32 -5.36 -17.11
CA VAL A 18 -10.28 -4.07 -17.83
C VAL A 18 -9.00 -3.28 -17.54
N ASP A 19 -8.33 -3.59 -16.43
CA ASP A 19 -7.04 -3.06 -16.03
C ASP A 19 -6.28 -4.08 -15.17
N THR A 20 -4.99 -3.79 -14.94
CA THR A 20 -4.09 -4.54 -14.06
C THR A 20 -3.13 -3.57 -13.41
N GLY A 21 -2.67 -3.82 -12.18
CA GLY A 21 -1.61 -3.01 -11.58
C GLY A 21 -1.01 -3.64 -10.34
N ASP A 22 0.21 -3.21 -10.01
CA ASP A 22 0.92 -3.65 -8.82
C ASP A 22 0.59 -2.78 -7.61
N ILE A 23 0.36 -3.41 -6.46
CA ILE A 23 0.23 -2.70 -5.18
C ILE A 23 1.62 -2.53 -4.58
N CYS A 24 1.99 -1.29 -4.28
CA CYS A 24 3.29 -0.90 -3.74
C CYS A 24 3.15 0.08 -2.57
N VAL A 25 4.22 0.22 -1.79
CA VAL A 25 4.35 1.31 -0.82
C VAL A 25 4.98 2.52 -1.53
N ASN A 26 4.15 3.51 -1.84
CA ASN A 26 4.59 4.79 -2.41
C ASN A 26 5.17 5.67 -1.30
N TYR A 27 6.14 6.52 -1.65
CA TYR A 27 6.84 7.36 -0.67
C TYR A 27 6.96 8.83 -1.12
N ASP A 28 6.94 9.73 -0.14
CA ASP A 28 7.21 11.15 -0.35
C ASP A 28 8.72 11.37 -0.55
N LYS A 29 9.13 11.52 -1.82
CA LYS A 29 10.52 11.74 -2.20
C LYS A 29 11.18 12.91 -1.46
N LYS A 30 10.44 13.99 -1.18
CA LYS A 30 10.99 15.16 -0.48
C LYS A 30 11.24 14.82 0.98
N TYR A 31 10.28 14.18 1.66
CA TYR A 31 10.45 13.76 3.05
C TYR A 31 11.71 12.90 3.22
N PHE A 32 11.85 11.87 2.38
CA PHE A 32 12.96 10.92 2.46
C PHE A 32 14.32 11.56 2.14
N ALA A 33 14.37 12.46 1.14
CA ALA A 33 15.57 13.24 0.84
C ALA A 33 15.96 14.19 2.00
N ASP A 34 15.01 14.94 2.54
CA ASP A 34 15.24 15.89 3.64
C ASP A 34 15.69 15.18 4.92
N LYS A 35 15.12 14.01 5.21
CA LYS A 35 15.49 13.18 6.37
C LYS A 35 16.74 12.33 6.16
N LYS A 36 17.29 12.30 4.95
CA LYS A 36 18.39 11.40 4.55
C LYS A 36 18.09 9.94 4.93
N LEU A 37 16.85 9.53 4.74
CA LEU A 37 16.36 8.18 5.03
C LEU A 37 16.18 7.42 3.71
N ALA A 38 16.59 6.15 3.67
CA ALA A 38 16.33 5.30 2.52
C ALA A 38 14.86 4.80 2.55
N PRO A 39 14.15 4.74 1.40
CA PRO A 39 12.83 4.12 1.34
C PRO A 39 12.89 2.65 1.79
N PRO A 40 11.84 2.14 2.46
CA PRO A 40 11.76 0.72 2.79
C PRO A 40 11.73 -0.11 1.50
N GLN A 41 12.33 -1.29 1.51
CA GLN A 41 12.38 -2.21 0.36
C GLN A 41 11.65 -3.52 0.64
N THR A 42 11.35 -3.80 1.91
CA THR A 42 10.74 -5.04 2.38
C THR A 42 9.65 -4.76 3.41
N PHE A 43 8.80 -5.74 3.68
CA PHE A 43 7.84 -5.67 4.79
C PHE A 43 8.57 -5.52 6.15
N GLU A 44 9.71 -6.18 6.32
CA GLU A 44 10.53 -6.10 7.53
C GLU A 44 11.09 -4.69 7.75
N ASP A 45 11.41 -3.96 6.68
CA ASP A 45 11.84 -2.57 6.80
C ASP A 45 10.76 -1.70 7.44
N LEU A 46 9.49 -1.91 7.11
CA LEU A 46 8.36 -1.15 7.66
C LEU A 46 8.20 -1.32 9.18
N LEU A 47 8.82 -2.36 9.78
CA LEU A 47 8.85 -2.58 11.22
C LEU A 47 10.01 -1.86 11.92
N LYS A 48 11.01 -1.36 11.18
CA LYS A 48 12.18 -0.72 11.79
C LYS A 48 11.76 0.61 12.46
N PRO A 49 12.39 0.98 13.59
CA PRO A 49 12.07 2.23 14.29
C PRO A 49 12.23 3.49 13.43
N ALA A 50 13.10 3.44 12.41
CA ALA A 50 13.29 4.54 11.45
C ALA A 50 12.03 4.87 10.64
N TYR A 51 11.08 3.93 10.51
CA TYR A 51 9.82 4.09 9.78
C TYR A 51 8.60 4.16 10.72
N LYS A 52 8.83 4.34 12.02
CA LYS A 52 7.76 4.46 13.01
C LYS A 52 6.83 5.62 12.68
N ASN A 53 5.52 5.38 12.74
CA ASN A 53 4.46 6.33 12.40
C ASN A 53 4.53 6.89 10.97
N LEU A 54 5.21 6.22 10.03
CA LEU A 54 5.34 6.77 8.67
C LEU A 54 4.33 6.21 7.67
N LEU A 55 3.80 5.00 7.92
CA LEU A 55 2.90 4.30 6.99
C LEU A 55 1.42 4.61 7.26
N VAL A 56 0.68 4.87 6.18
CA VAL A 56 -0.78 4.72 6.11
C VAL A 56 -1.16 3.65 5.09
N THR A 57 -2.18 2.86 5.40
CA THR A 57 -2.78 1.87 4.51
C THR A 57 -4.29 1.86 4.71
N GLU A 58 -5.01 1.22 3.80
CA GLU A 58 -6.45 1.12 3.76
C GLU A 58 -6.94 -0.10 4.53
N ASN A 59 -8.21 -0.04 4.93
CA ASN A 59 -8.93 -1.16 5.50
C ASN A 59 -9.15 -2.24 4.42
N ALA A 60 -8.62 -3.44 4.67
CA ALA A 60 -8.72 -4.58 3.77
C ALA A 60 -10.16 -5.06 3.52
N ALA A 61 -11.12 -4.73 4.39
CA ALA A 61 -12.52 -5.09 4.21
C ALA A 61 -13.27 -4.18 3.23
N THR A 62 -12.74 -2.98 2.95
CA THR A 62 -13.45 -1.93 2.19
C THR A 62 -12.63 -1.38 1.02
N SER A 63 -11.36 -1.77 0.88
CA SER A 63 -10.47 -1.22 -0.14
C SER A 63 -9.56 -2.29 -0.75
N SER A 64 -9.53 -2.37 -2.08
CA SER A 64 -8.71 -3.35 -2.82
C SER A 64 -7.20 -3.19 -2.60
N PRO A 65 -6.59 -2.00 -2.53
CA PRO A 65 -5.18 -1.86 -2.15
C PRO A 65 -4.89 -2.38 -0.75
N GLY A 66 -5.76 -2.10 0.23
CA GLY A 66 -5.63 -2.61 1.60
C GLY A 66 -5.71 -4.14 1.64
N LEU A 67 -6.64 -4.73 0.87
CA LEU A 67 -6.77 -6.18 0.75
C LEU A 67 -5.52 -6.79 0.11
N GLY A 68 -5.02 -6.23 -0.99
CA GLY A 68 -3.82 -6.73 -1.64
C GLY A 68 -2.57 -6.59 -0.78
N PHE A 69 -2.45 -5.53 0.01
CA PHE A 69 -1.35 -5.39 0.98
C PHE A 69 -1.44 -6.44 2.09
N LEU A 70 -2.63 -6.71 2.63
CA LEU A 70 -2.84 -7.82 3.57
C LEU A 70 -2.43 -9.16 2.95
N LEU A 71 -2.90 -9.48 1.74
CA LEU A 71 -2.55 -10.72 1.05
C LEU A 71 -1.05 -10.82 0.77
N GLY A 72 -0.37 -9.71 0.43
CA GLY A 72 1.08 -9.66 0.29
C GLY A 72 1.80 -10.00 1.60
N THR A 73 1.29 -9.55 2.75
CA THR A 73 1.83 -9.94 4.06
C THR A 73 1.60 -11.42 4.36
N VAL A 74 0.46 -12.00 3.96
CA VAL A 74 0.20 -13.44 4.09
C VAL A 74 1.16 -14.24 3.21
N ALA A 75 1.35 -13.82 1.95
CA ALA A 75 2.26 -14.48 1.02
C ALA A 75 3.72 -14.45 1.51
N THR A 76 4.13 -13.38 2.21
CA THR A 76 5.51 -13.24 2.69
C THR A 76 5.74 -13.89 4.06
N GLN A 77 4.78 -13.76 4.98
CA GLN A 77 4.92 -14.17 6.38
C GLN A 77 4.29 -15.54 6.67
N GLY A 78 3.49 -16.07 5.74
CA GLY A 78 2.69 -17.28 5.90
C GLY A 78 1.35 -17.04 6.59
N GLU A 79 0.42 -18.00 6.42
CA GLU A 79 -0.93 -17.99 7.02
C GLU A 79 -0.88 -17.92 8.56
N ASP A 80 0.12 -18.52 9.20
CA ASP A 80 0.29 -18.49 10.66
C ASP A 80 1.09 -17.27 11.16
N GLY A 81 1.80 -16.57 10.27
CA GLY A 81 2.78 -15.53 10.63
C GLY A 81 2.29 -14.10 10.43
N TYR A 82 1.35 -13.86 9.51
CA TYR A 82 0.94 -12.50 9.13
C TYR A 82 0.33 -11.72 10.30
N GLU A 83 -0.44 -12.36 11.18
CA GLU A 83 -1.02 -11.66 12.34
C GLU A 83 0.04 -11.09 13.28
N ALA A 84 1.12 -11.84 13.51
CA ALA A 84 2.23 -11.39 14.35
C ALA A 84 2.97 -10.22 13.71
N TYR A 85 3.13 -10.25 12.37
CA TYR A 85 3.65 -9.12 11.61
C TYR A 85 2.75 -7.88 11.77
N TRP A 86 1.43 -8.01 11.59
CA TRP A 86 0.49 -6.89 11.74
C TRP A 86 0.44 -6.31 13.15
N LYS A 87 0.58 -7.15 14.20
CA LYS A 87 0.73 -6.67 15.58
C LYS A 87 1.97 -5.79 15.73
N LYS A 88 3.11 -6.19 15.15
CA LYS A 88 4.34 -5.39 15.14
C LYS A 88 4.19 -4.11 14.31
N LEU A 89 3.55 -4.19 13.15
CA LEU A 89 3.32 -3.04 12.28
C LEU A 89 2.42 -2.00 12.96
N LYS A 90 1.35 -2.46 13.64
CA LYS A 90 0.48 -1.62 14.49
C LYS A 90 1.24 -1.00 15.65
N ALA A 91 2.10 -1.77 16.32
CA ALA A 91 2.97 -1.23 17.38
C ALA A 91 3.99 -0.20 16.84
N ASN A 92 4.41 -0.33 15.57
CA ASN A 92 5.22 0.66 14.86
C ASN A 92 4.39 1.85 14.33
N GLY A 93 3.09 1.86 14.57
CA GLY A 93 2.22 3.02 14.36
C GLY A 93 1.69 3.19 12.94
N VAL A 94 1.50 2.10 12.19
CA VAL A 94 0.73 2.18 10.94
C VAL A 94 -0.65 2.77 11.19
N LYS A 95 -1.06 3.71 10.32
CA LYS A 95 -2.41 4.24 10.30
C LYS A 95 -3.25 3.43 9.32
N VAL A 96 -4.45 3.01 9.73
CA VAL A 96 -5.41 2.32 8.86
C VAL A 96 -6.63 3.23 8.69
N VAL A 97 -7.02 3.49 7.45
CA VAL A 97 -8.17 4.34 7.09
C VAL A 97 -9.14 3.59 6.19
N ASP A 98 -10.35 4.12 5.97
CA ASP A 98 -11.44 3.34 5.37
C ASP A 98 -11.24 3.05 3.88
N GLY A 99 -10.49 3.88 3.16
CA GLY A 99 -10.28 3.68 1.73
C GLY A 99 -9.12 4.46 1.14
N TRP A 100 -8.84 4.14 -0.13
CA TRP A 100 -7.69 4.67 -0.87
C TRP A 100 -7.71 6.19 -0.99
N GLU A 101 -8.88 6.81 -1.22
CA GLU A 101 -8.97 8.27 -1.35
C GLU A 101 -8.48 8.98 -0.08
N GLN A 102 -8.88 8.48 1.10
CA GLN A 102 -8.43 9.04 2.37
C GLN A 102 -6.93 8.79 2.57
N ALA A 103 -6.46 7.55 2.34
CA ALA A 103 -5.05 7.20 2.48
C ALA A 103 -4.16 8.08 1.60
N TYR A 104 -4.53 8.25 0.32
CA TYR A 104 -3.73 8.94 -0.67
C TYR A 104 -3.90 10.46 -0.64
N ASN A 105 -5.12 10.99 -0.54
CA ASN A 105 -5.38 12.42 -0.66
C ASN A 105 -5.41 13.17 0.68
N GLU A 106 -5.56 12.49 1.81
CA GLU A 106 -5.66 13.16 3.13
C GLU A 106 -4.52 12.81 4.06
N GLU A 107 -3.99 11.58 3.98
CA GLU A 107 -2.99 11.07 4.93
C GLU A 107 -1.57 10.99 4.35
N PHE A 108 -1.42 10.85 3.04
CA PHE A 108 -0.12 10.76 2.38
C PHE A 108 0.47 12.14 2.04
N SER A 109 1.61 12.49 2.65
CA SER A 109 2.27 13.79 2.45
C SER A 109 2.80 14.03 1.02
N GLY A 110 3.03 12.95 0.26
CA GLY A 110 3.57 13.03 -1.09
C GLY A 110 2.57 13.46 -2.16
N SER A 111 1.25 13.34 -1.90
CA SER A 111 0.21 13.69 -2.88
C SER A 111 -0.11 15.19 -2.88
N ALA A 112 -0.75 15.66 -3.95
CA ALA A 112 -1.24 17.05 -4.01
C ALA A 112 -2.36 17.31 -2.98
N GLY A 113 -3.23 16.32 -2.75
CA GLY A 113 -4.26 16.38 -1.73
C GLY A 113 -3.66 16.46 -0.33
N GLY A 114 -2.74 15.55 0.00
CA GLY A 114 -2.16 15.45 1.33
C GLY A 114 -1.37 16.69 1.71
N LYS A 115 -0.69 17.33 0.75
CA LYS A 115 -0.05 18.65 0.97
C LYS A 115 -1.05 19.73 1.39
N LYS A 116 -2.24 19.76 0.78
CA LYS A 116 -3.31 20.68 1.16
C LYS A 116 -3.90 20.32 2.53
N ALA A 117 -4.05 19.03 2.80
CA ALA A 117 -4.54 18.50 4.07
C ALA A 117 -3.51 18.60 5.23
N LYS A 118 -2.26 18.98 4.94
CA LYS A 118 -1.13 18.97 5.89
C LYS A 118 -0.88 17.59 6.48
N ALA A 119 -1.03 16.58 5.63
CA ALA A 119 -0.78 15.17 5.89
C ALA A 119 0.65 14.92 6.39
N ASP A 120 0.82 13.96 7.29
CA ASP A 120 2.10 13.68 7.97
C ASP A 120 2.71 12.31 7.65
N ARG A 121 2.01 11.43 6.92
CA ARG A 121 2.50 10.09 6.57
C ARG A 121 3.25 10.12 5.24
N PRO A 122 4.57 9.88 5.21
CA PRO A 122 5.35 9.90 3.98
C PRO A 122 5.37 8.54 3.26
N LEU A 123 4.65 7.53 3.75
CA LEU A 123 4.48 6.23 3.10
C LEU A 123 2.99 5.88 2.98
N VAL A 124 2.56 5.41 1.81
CA VAL A 124 1.18 4.99 1.55
C VAL A 124 1.14 3.73 0.70
N VAL A 125 0.27 2.79 1.04
CA VAL A 125 -0.07 1.66 0.15
C VAL A 125 -0.91 2.20 -1.01
N SER A 126 -0.54 1.91 -2.25
CA SER A 126 -1.25 2.39 -3.45
C SER A 126 -0.77 1.61 -4.68
N TYR A 127 -1.37 1.87 -5.85
CA TYR A 127 -0.88 1.36 -7.12
C TYR A 127 0.50 1.97 -7.50
N ALA A 128 1.38 1.16 -8.09
CA ALA A 128 2.74 1.54 -8.51
C ALA A 128 2.75 2.61 -9.62
N SER A 129 1.73 2.57 -10.49
CA SER A 129 1.41 3.61 -11.46
C SER A 129 -0.10 3.81 -11.50
N SER A 130 -0.54 5.04 -11.77
CA SER A 130 -1.96 5.41 -11.82
C SER A 130 -2.23 6.33 -13.02
N PRO A 131 -2.97 5.86 -14.05
CA PRO A 131 -3.38 4.46 -14.22
C PRO A 131 -2.14 3.57 -14.43
N PRO A 132 -2.23 2.30 -14.06
CA PRO A 132 -1.17 1.34 -14.35
C PRO A 132 -0.97 1.15 -15.86
N VAL A 133 0.26 0.86 -16.28
CA VAL A 133 0.67 0.69 -17.68
C VAL A 133 0.81 -0.77 -18.10
#